data_AF-A0A3D4R2X4-F1
#
_entry.id   AF-A0A3D4R2X4-F1
#
_cell.length_a   1.000
_cell.length_b   1.000
_cell.length_c   1.000
_cell.angle_alpha   90.00
_cell.angle_beta   90.00
_cell.angle_gamma   90.00
#
_symmetry.space_group_name_H-M   'P 1'
#
loop_
_entity.id
_entity.type
_entity.pdbx_description
1 polymer ?
#
loop_
_entity_poly.entity_id
_entity_poly.type
_entity_poly.pdbx_seq_one_letter_code
_entity_poly.pdbx_strand_id
1 'polypeptide(L)' 'MMLGSEQKYRSWVEVDLDNFTANLREIKRLIGGGVDFMQTVKADAYGHGAIEISHAALREGARMLGVANADEG' A
#
# COMPACT_ATOMS: atom_id res chain seq x y z
N MET A 1 19.31 11.70 13.55
CA MET A 1 17.95 12.29 13.59
C MET A 1 17.24 11.62 14.77
N MET A 2 16.99 12.38 15.84
CA MET A 2 16.35 11.84 17.05
C MET A 2 14.91 11.41 16.71
N LEU A 3 14.60 10.13 16.96
CA LEU A 3 13.23 9.65 17.01
C LEU A 3 12.54 10.38 18.17
N GLY A 4 11.61 11.27 17.85
CA GLY A 4 10.79 11.98 18.84
C GLY A 4 9.99 10.99 19.69
N SER A 5 9.86 11.32 20.98
CA SER A 5 9.00 10.70 22.01
C SER A 5 8.20 9.45 21.58
N GLU A 6 8.44 8.31 22.24
CA GLU A 6 7.55 7.13 22.20
C GLU A 6 6.10 7.57 22.43
N GLN A 7 5.31 7.64 21.37
CA GLN A 7 3.87 7.85 21.49
C GLN A 7 3.26 6.59 22.07
N LYS A 8 2.91 6.62 23.36
CA LYS A 8 2.16 5.56 24.03
C LYS A 8 0.70 5.59 23.58
N TYR A 9 0.41 4.97 22.44
CA TYR A 9 -0.97 4.72 22.03
C TYR A 9 -1.59 3.62 22.92
N ARG A 10 -2.87 3.76 23.26
CA ARG A 10 -3.60 2.72 24.02
C ARG A 10 -3.95 1.49 23.18
N SER A 11 -3.92 1.62 21.86
CA SER A 11 -4.17 0.57 20.87
C SER A 11 -3.53 0.98 19.54
N TRP A 12 -3.11 0.00 18.74
CA TRP A 12 -2.54 0.22 17.41
C TRP A 12 -3.05 -0.83 16.42
N VAL A 13 -2.84 -0.58 15.14
CA VAL A 13 -3.01 -1.54 14.06
C VAL A 13 -1.63 -1.85 13.51
N GLU A 14 -1.34 -3.12 13.29
CA GLU A 14 -0.15 -3.57 12.58
C GLU A 14 -0.56 -3.98 11.17
N VAL A 15 0.15 -3.43 10.18
CA VAL A 15 -0.06 -3.75 8.77
C VAL A 15 1.17 -4.48 8.27
N ASP A 16 0.99 -5.73 7.90
CA ASP A 16 2.06 -6.58 7.38
C ASP A 16 2.24 -6.34 5.88
N LEU A 17 3.33 -5.64 5.53
CA LEU A 17 3.67 -5.34 4.14
C LEU A 17 4.20 -6.57 3.38
N ASP A 18 4.73 -7.58 4.05
CA ASP A 18 5.15 -8.82 3.40
C ASP A 18 3.93 -9.62 2.92
N ASN A 19 2.87 -9.68 3.74
CA ASN A 19 1.59 -10.26 3.32
C ASN A 19 0.95 -9.46 2.16
N PHE A 20 1.00 -8.14 2.23
CA PHE A 20 0.51 -7.29 1.15
C PHE A 20 1.25 -7.56 -0.17
N THR A 21 2.58 -7.56 -0.15
CA THR A 21 3.40 -7.80 -1.35
C THR A 21 3.24 -9.24 -1.88
N ALA A 22 3.10 -10.24 -1.01
CA ALA A 22 2.78 -11.60 -1.40
C ALA A 22 1.46 -11.69 -2.18
N ASN A 23 0.41 -10.98 -1.73
CA ASN A 23 -0.86 -10.90 -2.45
C ASN A 23 -0.71 -10.27 -3.84
N LEU A 24 0.08 -9.19 -3.95
CA LEU A 24 0.34 -8.55 -5.25
C LEU A 24 1.09 -9.48 -6.22
N ARG A 25 2.07 -10.24 -5.72
CA ARG A 25 2.79 -11.24 -6.52
C ARG A 25 1.86 -12.33 -7.02
N GLU A 26 0.93 -12.78 -6.20
CA GLU A 26 -0.06 -13.78 -6.60
C GLU A 26 -1.03 -13.21 -7.65
N ILE A 27 -1.51 -11.98 -7.48
CA ILE A 27 -2.32 -11.29 -8.49
C ILE A 27 -1.55 -11.19 -9.81
N LYS A 28 -0.28 -10.76 -9.77
CA LYS A 28 0.58 -10.65 -10.95
C LYS A 28 0.77 -11.99 -11.65
N ARG A 29 0.92 -13.08 -10.88
CA ARG A 29 0.99 -14.46 -11.41
C ARG A 29 -0.31 -14.85 -12.12
N LEU A 30 -1.46 -14.48 -11.56
CA LEU A 30 -2.78 -14.83 -12.10
C LEU A 30 -3.15 -14.02 -13.36
N ILE A 31 -2.86 -12.71 -13.39
CA ILE A 31 -3.15 -11.86 -14.56
C ILE A 31 -2.21 -12.12 -15.75
N GLY A 32 -1.04 -12.70 -15.48
CA GLY A 32 -0.05 -13.04 -16.49
C GLY A 32 0.93 -11.91 -16.83
N GLY A 33 1.96 -12.24 -17.61
CA GLY A 33 3.01 -11.30 -17.99
C GLY A 33 2.55 -10.25 -18.99
N GLY A 34 3.16 -9.06 -18.94
CA GLY A 34 2.89 -7.97 -19.86
C GLY A 34 1.60 -7.19 -19.59
N VAL A 35 0.88 -7.54 -18.51
CA VAL A 35 -0.31 -6.81 -18.05
C VAL A 35 0.09 -5.84 -16.96
N ASP A 36 -0.17 -4.56 -17.19
CA ASP A 36 -0.04 -3.54 -16.15
C ASP A 36 -1.22 -3.61 -15.18
N PHE A 37 -0.97 -3.31 -13.91
CA PHE A 37 -2.02 -3.17 -12.92
C PHE A 37 -1.92 -1.83 -12.18
N MET A 38 -3.06 -1.41 -11.65
CA MET A 38 -3.21 -0.21 -10.83
C MET A 38 -3.58 -0.63 -9.41
N GLN A 39 -2.84 -0.13 -8.42
CA GLN A 39 -3.20 -0.34 -7.01
C GLN A 39 -4.10 0.80 -6.54
N THR A 40 -5.30 0.46 -6.10
CA THR A 40 -6.20 1.43 -5.47
C THR A 40 -5.78 1.68 -4.03
N VAL A 41 -5.57 2.95 -3.66
CA VAL A 41 -5.16 3.39 -2.32
C VAL A 41 -6.11 4.43 -1.71
N LYS A 42 -7.34 4.51 -2.22
CA LYS A 42 -8.39 5.35 -1.64
C LYS A 42 -8.65 5.05 -0.16
N ALA A 43 -9.22 6.02 0.55
CA ALA A 43 -9.55 5.93 1.97
C ALA A 43 -8.35 5.50 2.81
N ASP A 44 -7.20 6.14 2.58
CA ASP A 44 -5.93 5.83 3.24
C ASP A 44 -5.50 4.35 3.08
N ALA A 45 -5.53 3.87 1.83
CA ALA A 45 -5.42 2.44 1.49
C ALA A 45 -6.34 1.55 2.34
N TYR A 46 -7.62 1.89 2.37
CA TYR A 46 -8.63 1.18 3.17
C TYR A 46 -8.27 1.12 4.66
N GLY A 47 -7.62 2.16 5.20
CA GLY A 47 -7.18 2.27 6.59
C GLY A 47 -5.86 1.56 6.92
N HIS A 48 -5.11 1.12 5.90
CA HIS A 48 -3.80 0.46 6.07
C HIS A 48 -2.62 1.43 5.95
N GLY A 49 -2.87 2.70 5.62
CA GLY A 49 -1.84 3.70 5.35
C GLY A 49 -1.52 3.80 3.87
N ALA A 50 -1.98 4.86 3.22
CA ALA A 50 -1.84 5.05 1.78
C ALA A 50 -0.37 5.14 1.35
N ILE A 51 0.47 5.85 2.11
CA ILE A 51 1.86 6.11 1.70
C ILE A 51 2.67 4.82 1.64
N GLU A 52 2.66 4.03 2.72
CA GLU A 52 3.40 2.78 2.83
C GLU A 52 2.91 1.75 1.82
N ILE A 53 1.58 1.60 1.66
CA ILE A 53 0.97 0.69 0.68
C ILE A 53 1.30 1.12 -0.75
N SER A 54 1.20 2.41 -1.08
CA SER A 54 1.58 2.94 -2.39
C SER A 54 3.02 2.62 -2.73
N HIS A 55 3.95 2.86 -1.81
CA HIS A 55 5.37 2.55 -2.03
C HIS A 55 5.61 1.06 -2.22
N ALA A 56 4.99 0.20 -1.40
CA ALA A 56 5.09 -1.25 -1.54
C ALA A 56 4.54 -1.71 -2.91
N ALA A 57 3.38 -1.18 -3.33
CA ALA A 57 2.75 -1.55 -4.59
C ALA A 57 3.58 -1.13 -5.81
N LEU A 58 4.10 0.10 -5.81
CA LEU A 58 4.98 0.59 -6.89
C LEU A 58 6.26 -0.26 -7.00
N ARG A 59 6.84 -0.70 -5.88
CA ARG A 59 8.00 -1.61 -5.87
C ARG A 59 7.68 -2.99 -6.45
N GLU A 60 6.47 -3.50 -6.24
CA GLU A 60 6.01 -4.77 -6.82
C GLU A 60 5.54 -4.65 -8.29
N GLY A 61 5.58 -3.44 -8.84
CA GLY A 61 5.35 -3.16 -10.25
C GLY A 61 3.94 -2.66 -10.59
N ALA A 62 3.21 -2.12 -9.61
CA ALA A 62 2.02 -1.32 -9.93
C ALA A 62 2.45 -0.14 -10.80
N ARG A 63 1.77 0.07 -11.94
CA ARG A 63 2.11 1.15 -12.87
C ARG A 63 1.43 2.47 -12.51
N MET A 64 0.31 2.37 -11.79
CA MET A 64 -0.54 3.50 -11.42
C MET A 64 -1.10 3.29 -10.01
N LEU A 65 -1.48 4.39 -9.38
CA LEU A 65 -2.22 4.41 -8.13
C LEU A 65 -3.62 5.00 -8.38
N GLY A 66 -4.65 4.37 -7.82
CA GLY A 66 -6.03 4.83 -7.93
C GLY A 66 -6.53 5.42 -6.61
N VAL A 67 -7.04 6.65 -6.63
CA VAL A 67 -7.63 7.34 -5.47
C VAL A 67 -9.10 7.66 -5.71
N ALA A 68 -9.86 8.00 -4.67
CA ALA A 68 -11.29 8.31 -4.81
C ALA A 68 -11.56 9.79 -5.11
N ASN A 69 -10.67 10.69 -4.68
CA ASN A 69 -10.82 12.14 -4.83
C ASN A 69 -9.45 12.82 -5.01
N ALA A 70 -9.47 14.11 -5.35
CA ALA A 70 -8.26 14.87 -5.64
C ALA A 70 -7.38 15.15 -4.40
N ASP A 71 -7.96 15.19 -3.20
CA ASP A 71 -7.21 15.46 -1.96
C ASP A 71 -6.31 14.26 -1.58
N GLU A 72 -6.65 13.07 -2.05
CA GLU A 72 -5.84 11.85 -1.87
C GLU A 72 -4.71 11.70 -2.92
N GLY A 73 -4.70 12.54 -3.97
CA GLY A 73 -3.89 12.36 -5.18
C GLY A 73 -2.75 13.36 -5.40
#